data_AF-A0A919UAK2-F1
#
_entry.id   AF-A0A919UAK2-F1
#
_cell.length_a   1.000
_cell.length_b   1.000
_cell.length_c   1.000
_cell.angle_alpha   90.00
_cell.angle_beta   90.00
_cell.angle_gamma   90.00
#
_symmetry.space_group_name_H-M   'P 1'
#
loop_
_entity.id
_entity.type
_entity.pdbx_description
1 polymer ?
#
loop_
_entity_poly.entity_id
_entity_poly.type
_entity_poly.pdbx_seq_one_letter_code
_entity_poly.pdbx_strand_id
1 'polypeptide(L)'
;MAHAAVNIPEPDFTDSRELRVYCNEVRKTCHHFAMALHIGAAEMEAALSTIQPAEGVFKRYAAKRRARRVARHMRHAAACVATGGTAAVRTWAAFRAEYAPELSPVRGKRSAFKVVTE
;
A
#
# COMPACT_ATOMS: atom_id res chain seq x y z
N MET A 1 -15.38 -15.09 -2.85
CA MET A 1 -14.72 -13.92 -2.26
C MET A 1 -14.71 -12.82 -3.31
N ALA A 2 -15.29 -11.66 -3.03
CA ALA A 2 -15.23 -10.53 -3.96
C ALA A 2 -13.78 -10.09 -4.12
N HIS A 3 -13.26 -10.03 -5.35
CA HIS A 3 -11.97 -9.40 -5.62
C HIS A 3 -12.07 -7.93 -5.19
N ALA A 4 -11.19 -7.49 -4.30
CA ALA A 4 -11.14 -6.09 -3.89
C ALA A 4 -10.79 -5.25 -5.13
N ALA A 5 -11.80 -4.63 -5.75
CA ALA A 5 -11.57 -3.65 -6.78
C ALA A 5 -10.66 -2.56 -6.19
N VAL A 6 -9.64 -2.17 -6.96
CA VAL A 6 -8.79 -1.03 -6.61
C VAL A 6 -9.71 0.20 -6.56
N ASN A 7 -9.96 0.71 -5.36
CA ASN A 7 -10.84 1.86 -5.14
C ASN A 7 -9.99 3.10 -4.88
N ILE A 8 -9.30 3.56 -5.91
CA ILE A 8 -8.56 4.83 -5.89
C ILE A 8 -9.34 5.78 -6.80
N PRO A 9 -9.77 6.96 -6.32
CA PRO A 9 -10.49 7.91 -7.16
C PRO A 9 -9.60 8.41 -8.31
N GLU A 10 -10.22 8.89 -9.39
CA GLU A 10 -9.51 9.61 -10.45
C GLU A 10 -8.72 10.79 -9.82
N PRO A 11 -7.45 11.00 -10.19
CA PRO A 11 -6.68 12.11 -9.66
C PRO A 11 -7.25 13.45 -10.16
N ASP A 12 -8.01 14.13 -9.31
CA ASP A 12 -8.48 15.49 -9.50
C ASP A 12 -7.88 16.40 -8.41
N PHE A 13 -6.92 17.25 -8.78
CA PHE A 13 -6.13 18.04 -7.83
C PHE A 13 -6.51 19.53 -7.87
N THR A 14 -7.81 19.82 -7.80
CA THR A 14 -8.33 21.20 -7.83
C THR A 14 -8.22 21.93 -6.49
N ASP A 15 -8.20 21.20 -5.38
CA ASP A 15 -8.08 21.75 -4.02
C ASP A 15 -7.32 20.82 -3.05
N SER A 16 -7.01 21.37 -1.87
CA SER A 16 -6.26 20.65 -0.82
C SER A 16 -7.07 19.52 -0.19
N ARG A 17 -8.40 19.57 -0.26
CA ARG A 17 -9.28 18.53 0.26
C ARG A 17 -9.21 17.30 -0.65
N GLU A 18 -9.30 17.46 -1.96
CA GLU A 18 -9.22 16.36 -2.92
C GLU A 18 -7.84 15.70 -2.89
N LEU A 19 -6.76 16.47 -2.78
CA LEU A 19 -5.42 15.91 -2.58
C LEU A 19 -5.36 15.03 -1.31
N ARG A 20 -5.91 15.50 -0.19
CA ARG A 20 -5.96 14.74 1.07
C ARG A 20 -6.80 13.47 0.90
N VAL A 21 -7.96 13.56 0.26
CA VAL A 21 -8.85 12.41 0.02
C VAL A 21 -8.13 11.37 -0.82
N TYR A 22 -7.52 11.77 -1.94
CA TYR A 22 -6.76 10.90 -2.82
C TYR A 22 -5.63 10.16 -2.06
N CYS A 23 -4.78 10.90 -1.33
CA CYS A 23 -3.70 10.29 -0.52
C CYS A 23 -4.22 9.29 0.53
N ASN A 24 -5.38 9.58 1.13
CA ASN A 24 -6.00 8.69 2.11
C ASN A 24 -6.58 7.43 1.47
N GLU A 25 -7.21 7.52 0.30
CA GLU A 25 -7.73 6.34 -0.40
C GLU A 25 -6.60 5.45 -0.93
N VAL A 26 -5.50 6.04 -1.43
CA VAL A 26 -4.29 5.28 -1.78
C VAL A 26 -3.76 4.53 -0.55
N ARG A 27 -3.64 5.19 0.61
CA ARG A 27 -3.19 4.55 1.85
C ARG A 27 -4.10 3.38 2.25
N LYS A 28 -5.42 3.56 2.23
CA LYS A 28 -6.40 2.51 2.57
C LYS A 28 -6.30 1.33 1.61
N THR A 29 -6.23 1.61 0.31
CA THR A 29 -6.10 0.60 -0.74
C THR A 29 -4.81 -0.20 -0.57
N CYS A 30 -3.67 0.48 -0.37
CA CYS A 30 -2.40 -0.19 -0.08
C CYS A 30 -2.48 -1.05 1.18
N HIS A 31 -3.13 -0.59 2.25
CA HIS A 31 -3.29 -1.36 3.47
C HIS A 31 -4.06 -2.66 3.23
N HIS A 32 -5.24 -2.59 2.60
CA HIS A 32 -6.04 -3.76 2.26
C HIS A 32 -5.29 -4.70 1.32
N PHE A 33 -4.59 -4.16 0.32
CA PHE A 33 -3.85 -4.98 -0.64
C PHE A 33 -2.66 -5.67 0.03
N ALA A 34 -1.90 -4.99 0.88
CA ALA A 34 -0.82 -5.59 1.65
C ALA A 34 -1.33 -6.74 2.55
N MET A 35 -2.50 -6.57 3.20
CA MET A 35 -3.12 -7.64 3.98
C MET A 35 -3.48 -8.84 3.11
N ALA A 36 -4.12 -8.62 1.96
CA ALA A 36 -4.47 -9.69 1.02
C ALA A 36 -3.22 -10.45 0.53
N LEU A 37 -2.13 -9.74 0.23
CA LEU A 37 -0.85 -10.35 -0.16
C LEU A 37 -0.24 -11.17 0.99
N HIS A 38 -0.35 -10.70 2.24
CA HIS A 38 0.12 -11.47 3.41
C HIS A 38 -0.67 -12.76 3.61
N ILE A 39 -1.99 -12.72 3.47
CA ILE A 39 -2.86 -13.90 3.54
C ILE A 39 -2.52 -14.86 2.41
N GLY A 40 -2.45 -14.37 1.17
CA GLY A 40 -2.07 -15.17 0.01
C GLY A 40 -0.68 -15.80 0.14
N ALA A 41 0.28 -15.10 0.78
CA ALA A 41 1.59 -15.66 1.08
C ALA A 41 1.53 -16.84 2.08
N ALA A 42 0.66 -16.75 3.09
CA ALA A 42 0.47 -17.81 4.08
C ALA A 42 -0.21 -19.04 3.45
N GLU A 43 -1.26 -18.83 2.67
CA GLU A 43 -1.95 -19.88 1.92
C GLU A 43 -1.01 -20.55 0.90
N MET A 44 -0.21 -19.76 0.19
CA MET A 44 0.80 -20.27 -0.75
C MET A 44 1.85 -21.13 -0.04
N GLU A 45 2.37 -20.69 1.11
CA GLU A 45 3.33 -21.50 1.88
C GLU A 45 2.70 -22.81 2.36
N ALA A 46 1.47 -22.76 2.86
CA ALA A 46 0.75 -23.94 3.31
C ALA A 46 0.52 -24.93 2.16
N ALA A 47 0.01 -24.46 1.03
CA ALA A 47 -0.24 -25.27 -0.16
C ALA A 47 1.04 -25.92 -0.70
N LEU A 48 2.11 -25.13 -0.90
CA LEU A 48 3.39 -25.62 -1.42
C LEU A 48 4.08 -26.59 -0.46
N SER A 49 3.80 -26.51 0.85
CA SER A 49 4.37 -27.44 1.85
C SER A 49 3.77 -28.85 1.77
N THR A 50 2.65 -29.04 1.07
CA THR A 50 2.01 -30.35 0.88
C THR A 50 2.66 -31.17 -0.26
N ILE A 51 3.41 -30.52 -1.14
CA ILE A 51 4.02 -31.15 -2.32
C ILE A 51 5.11 -32.13 -1.88
N GLN A 52 4.99 -33.40 -2.28
CA GLN A 52 5.97 -34.44 -1.98
C GLN A 52 7.28 -34.21 -2.77
N PRO A 53 8.46 -34.28 -2.13
CA PRO A 53 9.73 -34.09 -2.84
C PRO A 53 10.11 -35.29 -3.70
N ALA A 54 10.84 -35.04 -4.80
CA ALA A 54 11.21 -36.07 -5.78
C ALA A 54 12.00 -37.27 -5.20
N GLU A 55 13.07 -37.13 -4.38
CA GLU A 55 13.88 -38.28 -3.85
C GLU A 55 14.67 -37.94 -2.54
N GLY A 56 14.96 -38.92 -1.65
CA GLY A 56 15.70 -38.77 -0.36
C GLY A 56 14.92 -38.79 1.00
N VAL A 57 15.60 -38.96 2.15
CA VAL A 57 14.98 -39.14 3.50
C VAL A 57 14.86 -37.85 4.34
N PHE A 58 15.73 -36.84 4.11
CA PHE A 58 15.72 -35.54 4.82
C PHE A 58 14.64 -34.54 4.32
N LYS A 59 13.50 -35.06 3.85
CA LYS A 59 12.60 -34.42 2.87
C LYS A 59 11.62 -33.37 3.40
N ARG A 60 11.05 -33.54 4.60
CA ARG A 60 9.95 -32.67 5.09
C ARG A 60 10.42 -31.25 5.43
N TYR A 61 11.58 -31.12 6.08
CA TYR A 61 12.17 -29.82 6.38
C TYR A 61 12.64 -29.09 5.11
N ALA A 62 13.19 -29.83 4.14
CA ALA A 62 13.60 -29.28 2.85
C ALA A 62 12.39 -28.75 2.03
N ALA A 63 11.26 -29.46 2.05
CA ALA A 63 10.01 -29.05 1.39
C ALA A 63 9.46 -27.73 1.99
N LYS A 64 9.30 -27.68 3.32
CA LYS A 64 8.87 -26.46 4.03
C LYS A 64 9.79 -25.27 3.75
N ARG A 65 11.11 -25.49 3.71
CA ARG A 65 12.08 -24.43 3.40
C ARG A 65 11.94 -23.92 1.96
N ARG A 66 11.60 -24.78 0.98
CA ARG A 66 11.31 -24.35 -0.39
C ARG A 66 10.02 -23.56 -0.46
N ALA A 67 8.94 -24.04 0.14
CA ALA A 67 7.66 -23.33 0.22
C ALA A 67 7.83 -21.92 0.83
N ARG A 68 8.51 -21.83 1.99
CA ARG A 68 8.83 -20.55 2.63
C ARG A 68 9.64 -19.62 1.74
N ARG A 69 10.58 -20.15 0.95
CA ARG A 69 11.39 -19.35 0.01
C ARG A 69 10.56 -18.80 -1.15
N VAL A 70 9.51 -19.48 -1.58
CA VAL A 70 8.59 -18.93 -2.58
C VAL A 70 7.69 -17.88 -1.94
N ALA A 71 7.04 -18.23 -0.83
CA ALA A 71 6.12 -17.34 -0.12
C ALA A 71 6.77 -16.04 0.39
N ARG A 72 8.09 -16.04 0.68
CA ARG A 72 8.81 -14.81 1.07
C ARG A 72 8.69 -13.69 0.04
N HIS A 73 8.60 -14.00 -1.26
CA HIS A 73 8.50 -12.99 -2.30
C HIS A 73 7.15 -12.27 -2.25
N MET A 74 6.09 -13.01 -1.93
CA MET A 74 4.76 -12.43 -1.71
C MET A 74 4.71 -11.58 -0.43
N ARG A 75 5.35 -12.04 0.65
CA ARG A 75 5.52 -11.21 1.87
C ARG A 75 6.30 -9.93 1.61
N HIS A 76 7.32 -10.00 0.76
CA HIS A 76 8.09 -8.83 0.35
C HIS A 76 7.22 -7.86 -0.46
N ALA A 77 6.43 -8.36 -1.41
CA ALA A 77 5.46 -7.54 -2.15
C ALA A 77 4.48 -6.83 -1.20
N ALA A 78 3.95 -7.54 -0.20
CA ALA A 78 3.08 -6.94 0.82
C ALA A 78 3.77 -5.77 1.57
N ALA A 79 5.04 -5.94 1.95
CA ALA A 79 5.83 -4.89 2.59
C ALA A 79 6.08 -3.68 1.68
N CYS A 80 6.37 -3.91 0.38
CA CYS A 80 6.50 -2.84 -0.60
C CYS A 80 5.19 -2.06 -0.76
N VAL A 81 4.04 -2.74 -0.84
CA VAL A 81 2.72 -2.10 -0.93
C VAL A 81 2.42 -1.27 0.32
N ALA A 82 2.70 -1.79 1.52
CA ALA A 82 2.54 -1.05 2.77
C ALA A 82 3.43 0.21 2.80
N THR A 83 4.65 0.10 2.26
CA THR A 83 5.57 1.24 2.10
C THR A 83 5.00 2.27 1.13
N GLY A 84 4.37 1.86 0.03
CA GLY A 84 3.65 2.74 -0.90
C GLY A 84 2.53 3.52 -0.21
N GLY A 85 1.73 2.87 0.63
CA GLY A 85 0.71 3.55 1.44
C GLY A 85 1.29 4.55 2.44
N THR A 86 2.47 4.27 2.99
CA THR A 86 3.20 5.21 3.87
C THR A 86 3.70 6.42 3.08
N ALA A 87 4.19 6.21 1.85
CA ALA A 87 4.61 7.31 0.98
C ALA A 87 3.44 8.25 0.66
N ALA A 88 2.22 7.74 0.44
CA ALA A 88 1.04 8.57 0.22
C ALA A 88 0.72 9.51 1.40
N VAL A 89 0.90 9.05 2.65
CA VAL A 89 0.76 9.92 3.84
C VAL A 89 1.84 10.98 3.88
N ARG A 90 3.09 10.59 3.55
CA ARG A 90 4.21 11.53 3.49
C ARG A 90 4.00 12.61 2.43
N THR A 91 3.39 12.28 1.29
CA THR A 91 3.01 13.26 0.27
C THR A 91 2.10 14.34 0.85
N TRP A 92 1.03 13.96 1.56
CA TRP A 92 0.15 14.94 2.21
C TRP A 92 0.88 15.76 3.30
N ALA A 93 1.74 15.11 4.10
CA ALA A 93 2.50 15.80 5.13
C ALA A 93 3.49 16.82 4.53
N ALA A 94 4.17 16.45 3.44
CA ALA A 94 5.09 17.33 2.70
C ALA A 94 4.34 18.52 2.10
N PHE A 95 3.18 18.29 1.45
CA PHE A 95 2.33 19.37 0.94
C PHE A 95 1.98 20.38 2.04
N ARG A 96 1.52 19.92 3.22
CA ARG A 96 1.20 20.84 4.31
C ARG A 96 2.41 21.63 4.83
N ALA A 97 3.59 21.04 4.80
CA ALA A 97 4.81 21.68 5.27
C ALA A 97 5.34 22.72 4.26
N GLU A 98 5.40 22.34 2.98
CA GLU A 98 5.92 23.19 1.91
C GLU A 98 5.01 24.37 1.59
N TYR A 99 3.68 24.16 1.63
CA TYR A 99 2.68 25.17 1.30
C TYR A 99 2.08 25.83 2.55
N ALA A 100 2.71 25.67 3.73
CA ALA A 100 2.24 26.28 4.97
C ALA A 100 2.01 27.80 4.87
N PRO A 101 2.88 28.60 4.19
CA PRO A 101 2.65 30.04 4.02
C PRO A 101 1.37 30.37 3.25
N GLU A 102 1.08 29.65 2.17
CA GLU A 102 -0.09 29.83 1.31
C GLU A 102 -1.38 29.26 1.94
N LEU A 103 -1.25 28.26 2.80
CA LEU A 103 -2.35 27.70 3.59
C LEU A 103 -2.72 28.61 4.79
N SER A 104 -1.80 29.47 5.23
CA SER A 104 -2.04 30.42 6.31
C SER A 104 -2.88 31.59 5.81
N PRO A 105 -3.89 32.07 6.57
CA PRO A 105 -4.80 33.14 6.14
C PRO A 105 -4.17 34.55 6.00
N VAL A 106 -2.85 34.66 5.82
CA VAL A 106 -2.15 35.95 5.72
C VAL A 106 -2.21 36.48 4.28
N ARG A 107 -3.21 37.35 4.04
CA ARG A 107 -3.39 38.32 2.94
C ARG A 107 -2.37 38.28 1.78
N GLY A 108 -2.81 37.82 0.61
CA GLY A 108 -2.13 38.04 -0.68
C GLY A 108 -2.90 37.39 -1.85
N LYS A 109 -2.86 37.98 -3.05
CA LYS A 109 -3.76 37.70 -4.19
C LYS A 109 -3.89 36.20 -4.56
N ARG A 110 -5.15 35.80 -4.81
CA ARG A 110 -5.65 34.47 -5.21
C ARG A 110 -4.85 33.80 -6.33
N SER A 111 -4.41 32.56 -6.08
CA SER A 111 -3.84 31.62 -7.07
C SER A 111 -4.86 30.54 -7.46
N ALA A 112 -4.58 29.81 -8.55
CA ALA A 112 -5.47 28.86 -9.23
C ALA A 112 -5.83 27.60 -8.40
N PHE A 113 -5.03 27.26 -7.39
CA PHE A 113 -5.33 26.20 -6.44
C PHE A 113 -6.15 26.76 -5.28
N LYS A 114 -7.36 26.23 -5.06
CA LYS A 114 -8.23 26.70 -3.99
C LYS A 114 -7.79 26.07 -2.67
N VAL A 115 -7.27 26.89 -1.77
CA VAL A 115 -7.07 26.50 -0.37
C VAL A 115 -8.42 26.55 0.33
N VAL A 116 -8.93 25.41 0.77
CA VAL A 116 -10.11 25.34 1.64
C VAL A 116 -9.60 25.30 3.10
N THR A 117 -9.82 26.38 3.84
CA THR A 117 -9.68 26.39 5.31
C THR A 117 -10.86 25.64 5.93
N GLU A 118 -10.59 24.62 6.75
CA GLU A 118 -11.61 23.87 7.52
C GLU A 118 -12.41 24.78 8.46
#